data_AF-A0A7V5VBU0-F1
#
_entry.id   AF-A0A7V5VBU0-F1
#
_cell.length_a   1.000
_cell.length_b   1.000
_cell.length_c   1.000
_cell.angle_alpha   90.00
_cell.angle_beta   90.00
_cell.angle_gamma   90.00
#
_symmetry.space_group_name_H-M   'P 1'
#
loop_
_entity.id
_entity.type
_entity.pdbx_description
1 polymer ?
#
loop_
_entity_poly.entity_id
_entity_poly.type
_entity_poly.pdbx_seq_one_letter_code
_entity_poly.pdbx_strand_id
1 'polypeptide(L)'
;MLAGATVLFALSSQGCDSLVDVTDPDIVTPESLNSEAGIATLRAGSLGDLAVAMSGSAAGHGATAGLIVMSGLMSDEYDYSGTFPTRREGDTRLVQNTNFTMNRIYGNLHRARAAAEATIDQATRFGGVPTVESEMQSVVGYAYVMFAETFCAGVPFSKAPSDGGELEYGVPLTTEQMFTKAVEWFDKAIASAGSDARLANLARVGKARAMLGLGQIAAAASVVSSVPTDFVYNIEHSTNSRRQENGIYIMTTVRRQFSIADGKGGNGIKYRSAMDPRVPWDGGTAFGQDDITTYYNQLKYTSSSAPVALASGIEARLIEAEAAVEAGDAATVASIHNDLRATVGLAAVDLSGMTVPEMRKFHFDERAFWLYSTGHRQGDLRRLVRVYGEDV
;
A
#
# COMPACT_ATOMS: atom_id res chain seq x y z
N MET A 1 29.59 80.27 -34.53
CA MET A 1 30.50 80.03 -33.39
C MET A 1 29.77 79.15 -32.38
N LEU A 2 30.54 78.26 -31.74
CA LEU A 2 30.17 77.25 -30.73
C LEU A 2 29.51 75.96 -31.25
N ALA A 3 30.38 75.01 -31.58
CA ALA A 3 30.10 73.58 -31.64
C ALA A 3 30.11 73.01 -30.22
N GLY A 4 29.06 72.28 -29.84
CA GLY A 4 29.01 71.50 -28.60
C GLY A 4 29.35 70.04 -28.90
N ALA A 5 30.41 69.52 -28.28
CA ALA A 5 30.80 68.11 -28.36
C ALA A 5 30.13 67.33 -27.20
N THR A 6 29.29 66.36 -27.56
CA THR A 6 28.68 65.41 -26.64
C THR A 6 29.66 64.25 -26.41
N VAL A 7 30.10 64.05 -25.17
CA VAL A 7 30.88 62.86 -24.77
C VAL A 7 29.88 61.76 -24.38
N LEU A 8 29.78 60.72 -25.19
CA LEU A 8 29.07 59.48 -24.86
C LEU A 8 30.01 58.58 -24.05
N PHE A 9 29.69 58.35 -22.77
CA PHE A 9 30.34 57.32 -21.96
C PHE A 9 29.73 55.96 -22.33
N ALA A 10 30.49 55.12 -23.04
CA ALA A 10 30.14 53.73 -23.27
C ALA A 10 30.49 52.92 -22.01
N LEU A 11 29.49 52.68 -21.16
CA LEU A 11 29.57 51.67 -20.09
C LEU A 11 29.38 50.29 -20.74
N SER A 12 30.48 49.56 -20.90
CA SER A 12 30.47 48.15 -21.23
C SER A 12 29.91 47.35 -20.06
N SER A 13 28.66 46.91 -20.19
CA SER A 13 28.06 45.92 -19.29
C SER A 13 28.67 44.54 -19.59
N GLN A 14 29.81 44.23 -18.98
CA GLN A 14 30.17 42.84 -18.74
C GLN A 14 29.30 42.35 -17.57
N GLY A 15 28.12 41.85 -17.90
CA GLY A 15 27.23 41.19 -16.95
C GLY A 15 27.96 40.02 -16.31
N CYS A 16 28.08 40.06 -14.98
CA CYS A 16 28.68 39.01 -14.17
C CYS A 16 27.69 37.84 -14.05
N ASP A 17 27.59 37.00 -15.09
CA ASP A 17 26.67 35.85 -15.10
C ASP A 17 27.08 34.80 -14.03
N SER A 18 28.39 34.59 -13.83
CA SER A 18 28.90 33.56 -12.91
C SER A 18 28.87 33.94 -11.42
N LEU A 19 28.48 35.18 -11.06
CA LEU A 19 28.46 35.62 -9.67
C LEU A 19 27.16 35.21 -8.94
N VAL A 20 26.12 34.87 -9.70
CA VAL A 20 24.82 34.40 -9.19
C VAL A 20 24.56 32.93 -9.50
N ASP A 21 25.45 32.27 -10.26
CA ASP A 21 25.44 30.82 -10.44
C ASP A 21 25.87 30.13 -9.14
N VAL A 22 24.87 29.78 -8.34
CA VAL A 22 25.04 28.89 -7.20
C VAL A 22 24.81 27.47 -7.70
N THR A 23 25.89 26.74 -7.98
CA THR A 23 25.81 25.28 -8.10
C THR A 23 25.64 24.72 -6.70
N ASP A 24 24.41 24.34 -6.33
CA ASP A 24 24.16 23.62 -5.09
C ASP A 24 24.62 22.17 -5.28
N PRO A 25 25.76 21.74 -4.70
CA PRO A 25 26.30 20.41 -4.91
C PRO A 25 25.39 19.30 -4.34
N ASP A 26 24.40 19.66 -3.52
CA ASP A 26 23.43 18.74 -2.95
C ASP A 26 22.15 18.61 -3.81
N ILE A 27 22.04 19.36 -4.92
CA ILE A 27 20.94 19.23 -5.90
C ILE A 27 21.35 18.25 -7.01
N VAL A 28 20.73 17.07 -6.96
CA VAL A 28 20.79 16.09 -8.05
C VAL A 28 20.07 16.66 -9.28
N THR A 29 20.81 16.93 -10.35
CA THR A 29 20.22 17.42 -11.61
C THR A 29 19.59 16.28 -12.42
N PRO A 30 18.61 16.54 -13.31
CA PRO A 30 18.05 15.51 -14.19
C PRO A 30 19.10 14.76 -15.01
N GLU A 31 20.17 15.44 -15.45
CA GLU A 31 21.27 14.85 -16.21
C GLU A 31 22.05 13.83 -15.37
N SER A 32 22.25 14.10 -14.07
CA SER A 32 22.94 13.19 -13.16
C SER A 32 22.18 11.89 -12.90
N LEU A 33 20.88 11.86 -13.21
CA LEU A 33 20.00 10.69 -13.11
C LEU A 33 19.88 9.89 -14.41
N ASN A 34 20.52 10.34 -15.50
CA ASN A 34 20.51 9.65 -16.79
C ASN A 34 21.58 8.54 -16.87
N SER A 35 21.54 7.62 -15.91
CA SER A 35 22.44 6.46 -15.84
C SER A 35 21.72 5.28 -15.17
N GLU A 36 22.24 4.07 -15.35
CA GLU A 36 21.73 2.88 -14.62
C GLU A 36 21.76 3.08 -13.09
N ALA A 37 22.82 3.71 -12.58
CA ALA A 37 22.93 4.04 -11.16
C ALA A 37 21.89 5.08 -10.70
N GLY A 38 21.61 6.07 -11.55
CA GLY A 38 20.55 7.05 -11.32
C GLY A 38 19.17 6.40 -11.25
N ILE A 39 18.86 5.51 -12.19
CA ILE A 39 17.60 4.75 -12.23
C ILE A 39 17.49 3.82 -11.01
N ALA A 40 18.57 3.15 -10.61
CA ALA A 40 18.59 2.34 -9.40
C ALA A 40 18.31 3.17 -8.13
N THR A 41 18.82 4.40 -8.09
CA THR A 41 18.58 5.35 -6.98
C THR A 41 17.12 5.81 -6.97
N LEU A 42 16.54 6.14 -8.12
CA LEU A 42 15.13 6.50 -8.26
C LEU A 42 14.19 5.35 -7.88
N ARG A 43 14.52 4.12 -8.29
CA ARG A 43 13.85 2.90 -7.84
C ARG A 43 13.88 2.76 -6.33
N ALA A 44 15.04 2.90 -5.70
CA ALA A 44 15.17 2.81 -4.25
C ALA A 44 14.36 3.90 -3.52
N GLY A 45 14.35 5.13 -4.04
CA GLY A 45 13.53 6.22 -3.54
C GLY A 45 12.03 5.92 -3.62
N SER A 46 11.57 5.43 -4.77
CA SER A 46 10.16 5.05 -5.01
C SER A 46 9.70 3.93 -4.07
N LEU A 47 10.51 2.88 -3.90
CA LEU A 47 10.21 1.82 -2.92
C LEU A 47 10.20 2.35 -1.48
N GLY A 48 11.09 3.30 -1.17
CA GLY A 48 11.12 3.98 0.12
C GLY A 48 9.89 4.86 0.36
N ASP A 49 9.35 5.53 -0.65
CA ASP A 49 8.08 6.26 -0.57
C ASP A 49 6.89 5.31 -0.39
N LEU A 50 6.86 4.19 -1.11
CA LEU A 50 5.86 3.14 -0.92
C LEU A 50 5.87 2.60 0.52
N ALA A 51 7.07 2.33 1.07
CA ALA A 51 7.20 1.83 2.44
C ALA A 51 6.59 2.80 3.48
N VAL A 52 6.84 4.11 3.32
CA VAL A 52 6.26 5.13 4.19
C VAL A 52 4.74 5.26 3.97
N ALA A 53 4.27 5.16 2.73
CA ALA A 53 2.84 5.23 2.42
C ALA A 53 2.05 4.07 3.04
N MET A 54 2.59 2.85 2.93
CA MET A 54 1.94 1.62 3.39
C MET A 54 2.10 1.39 4.89
N SER A 55 3.35 1.26 5.34
CA SER A 55 3.68 0.87 6.72
C SER A 55 3.78 2.08 7.66
N GLY A 56 4.04 3.28 7.14
CA GLY A 56 4.40 4.44 7.95
C GLY A 56 5.89 4.45 8.29
N SER A 57 6.30 5.23 9.28
CA SER A 57 7.70 5.25 9.75
C SER A 57 7.85 5.82 11.17
N ALA A 58 9.03 5.67 11.77
CA ALA A 58 9.37 6.32 13.04
C ALA A 58 9.60 7.84 12.89
N ALA A 59 9.71 8.36 11.67
CA ALA A 59 9.95 9.78 11.41
C ALA A 59 8.72 10.64 11.76
N GLY A 60 8.99 11.90 12.13
CA GLY A 60 7.99 12.89 12.52
C GLY A 60 7.59 12.85 14.01
N HIS A 61 6.80 13.83 14.43
CA HIS A 61 6.33 13.93 15.81
C HIS A 61 5.33 12.81 16.13
N GLY A 62 5.71 11.91 17.03
CA GLY A 62 4.84 10.78 17.44
C GLY A 62 4.66 9.69 16.38
N ALA A 63 5.65 9.52 15.49
CA ALA A 63 5.67 8.61 14.35
C ALA A 63 4.68 8.97 13.22
N THR A 64 4.94 8.45 12.01
CA THR A 64 4.11 8.63 10.83
C THR A 64 3.26 7.39 10.63
N ALA A 65 1.94 7.55 10.64
CA ALA A 65 1.02 6.46 10.35
C ALA A 65 1.01 6.12 8.87
N GLY A 66 1.10 4.83 8.55
CA GLY A 66 0.87 4.33 7.21
C GLY A 66 -0.59 3.95 6.97
N LEU A 67 -0.90 3.65 5.72
CA LEU A 67 -2.21 3.19 5.30
C LEU A 67 -2.63 1.93 6.06
N ILE A 68 -1.74 0.96 6.26
CA ILE A 68 -2.07 -0.35 6.81
C ILE A 68 -2.74 -0.22 8.18
N VAL A 69 -2.09 0.43 9.14
CA VAL A 69 -2.63 0.58 10.50
C VAL A 69 -3.86 1.50 10.55
N MET A 70 -3.93 2.52 9.69
CA MET A 70 -5.13 3.37 9.63
C MET A 70 -6.33 2.65 9.02
N SER A 71 -6.13 1.85 7.97
CA SER A 71 -7.17 0.98 7.42
C SER A 71 -7.61 -0.10 8.42
N GLY A 72 -6.68 -0.56 9.25
CA GLY A 72 -6.96 -1.46 10.37
C GLY A 72 -7.84 -0.82 11.46
N LEU A 73 -7.61 0.45 11.81
CA LEU A 73 -8.51 1.20 12.71
C LEU A 73 -9.89 1.44 12.10
N MET A 74 -9.92 1.82 10.82
CA MET A 74 -11.18 2.03 10.08
C MET A 74 -11.97 0.72 9.87
N SER A 75 -11.32 -0.43 10.06
CA SER A 75 -11.93 -1.75 10.09
C SER A 75 -11.95 -2.31 11.52
N ASP A 76 -11.71 -3.60 11.69
CA ASP A 76 -11.81 -4.35 12.94
C ASP A 76 -10.48 -4.93 13.42
N GLU A 77 -9.34 -4.56 12.81
CA GLU A 77 -8.02 -5.13 13.15
C GLU A 77 -7.40 -4.51 14.42
N TYR A 78 -7.61 -3.21 14.62
CA TYR A 78 -7.03 -2.45 15.72
C TYR A 78 -8.06 -1.57 16.42
N ASP A 79 -7.87 -1.38 17.72
CA ASP A 79 -8.48 -0.34 18.52
C ASP A 79 -7.46 0.78 18.77
N TYR A 80 -7.95 2.01 18.80
CA TYR A 80 -7.12 3.14 19.10
C TYR A 80 -6.83 3.23 20.60
N SER A 81 -5.55 3.30 20.94
CA SER A 81 -5.05 3.37 22.33
C SER A 81 -4.03 4.50 22.52
N GLY A 82 -4.09 5.51 21.66
CA GLY A 82 -3.16 6.64 21.58
C GLY A 82 -3.68 7.96 22.16
N THR A 83 -2.88 9.03 22.08
CA THR A 83 -3.30 10.40 22.46
C THR A 83 -3.59 11.37 21.31
N PHE A 84 -3.18 11.05 20.08
CA PHE A 84 -3.43 11.80 18.85
C PHE A 84 -4.90 11.79 18.34
N PRO A 85 -5.65 12.89 18.43
CA PRO A 85 -7.07 12.93 18.09
C PRO A 85 -7.37 12.55 16.62
N THR A 86 -6.49 12.91 15.67
CA THR A 86 -6.69 12.59 14.25
C THR A 86 -6.66 11.09 13.95
N ARG A 87 -6.01 10.28 14.80
CA ARG A 87 -6.03 8.81 14.68
C ARG A 87 -7.29 8.23 15.30
N ARG A 88 -7.71 8.77 16.46
CA ARG A 88 -8.99 8.44 17.10
C ARG A 88 -10.18 8.69 16.19
N GLU A 89 -10.17 9.79 15.44
CA GLU A 89 -11.21 10.10 14.45
C GLU A 89 -11.38 8.99 13.40
N GLY A 90 -10.30 8.33 13.00
CA GLY A 90 -10.37 7.16 12.13
C GLY A 90 -11.04 5.98 12.85
N ASP A 91 -10.65 5.72 14.09
CA ASP A 91 -11.22 4.65 14.90
C ASP A 91 -12.74 4.79 15.13
N THR A 92 -13.20 6.01 15.37
CA THR A 92 -14.63 6.31 15.54
C THR A 92 -15.36 6.52 14.22
N ARG A 93 -14.66 6.49 13.07
CA ARG A 93 -15.19 6.78 11.72
C ARG A 93 -15.84 8.17 11.61
N LEU A 94 -15.43 9.10 12.46
CA LEU A 94 -15.87 10.50 12.46
C LEU A 94 -14.70 11.41 12.05
N VAL A 95 -14.23 11.23 10.82
CA VAL A 95 -13.07 11.92 10.26
C VAL A 95 -13.42 13.35 9.86
N GLN A 96 -12.65 14.32 10.35
CA GLN A 96 -12.81 15.72 9.97
C GLN A 96 -12.05 16.05 8.68
N ASN A 97 -12.52 17.04 7.91
CA ASN A 97 -11.83 17.50 6.69
C ASN A 97 -10.42 18.05 6.97
N THR A 98 -10.16 18.48 8.20
CA THR A 98 -8.86 18.99 8.67
C THR A 98 -7.94 17.88 9.21
N ASN A 99 -8.33 16.61 9.11
CA ASN A 99 -7.56 15.49 9.65
C ASN A 99 -6.20 15.35 8.95
N PHE A 100 -5.16 15.80 9.64
CA PHE A 100 -3.79 15.80 9.11
C PHE A 100 -3.22 14.39 8.89
N THR A 101 -3.63 13.39 9.69
CA THR A 101 -3.13 12.01 9.52
C THR A 101 -3.61 11.43 8.20
N MET A 102 -4.89 11.58 7.87
CA MET A 102 -5.44 11.12 6.60
C MET A 102 -4.90 11.91 5.41
N ASN A 103 -4.77 13.24 5.53
CA ASN A 103 -4.16 14.08 4.48
C ASN A 103 -2.72 13.64 4.16
N ARG A 104 -1.94 13.32 5.19
CA ARG A 104 -0.57 12.82 5.01
C ARG A 104 -0.53 11.44 4.34
N ILE A 105 -1.41 10.52 4.71
CA ILE A 105 -1.48 9.19 4.06
C ILE A 105 -1.87 9.34 2.59
N TYR A 106 -2.88 10.15 2.30
CA TYR A 106 -3.29 10.46 0.94
C TYR A 106 -2.13 11.03 0.11
N GLY A 107 -1.41 12.02 0.65
CA GLY A 107 -0.24 12.61 0.01
C GLY A 107 0.93 11.64 -0.17
N ASN A 108 1.19 10.76 0.80
CA ASN A 108 2.26 9.76 0.71
C ASN A 108 1.96 8.69 -0.34
N LEU A 109 0.70 8.25 -0.48
CA LEU A 109 0.31 7.32 -1.54
C LEU A 109 0.49 7.95 -2.93
N HIS A 110 0.09 9.21 -3.11
CA HIS A 110 0.36 9.93 -4.37
C HIS A 110 1.85 10.13 -4.61
N ARG A 111 2.64 10.39 -3.57
CA ARG A 111 4.10 10.50 -3.68
C ARG A 111 4.73 9.19 -4.15
N ALA A 112 4.36 8.06 -3.55
CA ALA A 112 4.85 6.75 -3.95
C ALA A 112 4.51 6.45 -5.42
N ARG A 113 3.27 6.76 -5.82
CA ARG A 113 2.83 6.65 -7.23
C ARG A 113 3.66 7.54 -8.15
N ALA A 114 3.75 8.83 -7.85
CA ALA A 114 4.43 9.81 -8.71
C ALA A 114 5.93 9.53 -8.83
N ALA A 115 6.59 9.09 -7.75
CA ALA A 115 7.99 8.69 -7.79
C ALA A 115 8.20 7.46 -8.70
N ALA A 116 7.31 6.47 -8.62
CA ALA A 116 7.34 5.30 -9.49
C ALA A 116 7.08 5.67 -10.96
N GLU A 117 6.10 6.53 -11.26
CA GLU A 117 5.84 7.06 -12.61
C GLU A 117 7.06 7.80 -13.18
N ALA A 118 7.69 8.67 -12.39
CA ALA A 118 8.90 9.38 -12.81
C ALA A 118 10.08 8.43 -13.05
N THR A 119 10.20 7.38 -12.24
CA THR A 119 11.22 6.33 -12.42
C THR A 119 11.00 5.56 -13.71
N ILE A 120 9.75 5.23 -14.05
CA ILE A 120 9.39 4.58 -15.33
C ILE A 120 9.74 5.49 -16.50
N ASP A 121 9.33 6.75 -16.46
CA ASP A 121 9.62 7.71 -17.52
C ASP A 121 11.15 7.83 -17.75
N GLN A 122 11.93 7.90 -16.67
CA GLN A 122 13.39 7.97 -16.75
C GLN A 122 14.01 6.68 -17.30
N ALA A 123 13.52 5.51 -16.87
CA ALA A 123 13.97 4.22 -17.41
C ALA A 123 13.67 4.11 -18.91
N THR A 124 12.49 4.55 -19.36
CA THR A 124 12.13 4.58 -20.77
C THR A 124 13.05 5.51 -21.57
N ARG A 125 13.33 6.72 -21.07
CA ARG A 125 14.25 7.68 -21.71
C ARG A 125 15.69 7.16 -21.84
N PHE A 126 16.14 6.37 -20.87
CA PHE A 126 17.46 5.74 -20.88
C PHE A 126 17.58 4.57 -21.88
N GLY A 127 16.49 4.15 -22.52
CA GLY A 127 16.46 3.03 -23.47
C GLY A 127 15.76 1.78 -22.95
N GLY A 128 15.11 1.87 -21.79
CA GLY A 128 14.37 0.79 -21.15
C GLY A 128 15.19 0.04 -20.09
N VAL A 129 14.58 -0.21 -18.94
CA VAL A 129 15.15 -1.06 -17.87
C VAL A 129 14.02 -1.97 -17.37
N PRO A 130 13.74 -3.09 -18.07
CA PRO A 130 12.47 -3.81 -17.93
C PRO A 130 12.13 -4.27 -16.49
N THR A 131 13.14 -4.67 -15.72
CA THR A 131 12.96 -5.07 -14.32
C THR A 131 12.54 -3.91 -13.42
N VAL A 132 13.12 -2.72 -13.61
CA VAL A 132 12.74 -1.50 -12.90
C VAL A 132 11.35 -1.04 -13.34
N GLU A 133 11.10 -1.04 -14.64
CA GLU A 133 9.80 -0.65 -15.21
C GLU A 133 8.68 -1.54 -14.66
N SER A 134 8.86 -2.87 -14.67
CA SER A 134 7.88 -3.83 -14.16
C SER A 134 7.55 -3.62 -12.67
N GLU A 135 8.58 -3.44 -11.85
CA GLU A 135 8.38 -3.24 -10.41
C GLU A 135 7.70 -1.90 -10.13
N MET A 136 8.14 -0.81 -10.78
CA MET A 136 7.54 0.51 -10.59
C MET A 136 6.11 0.58 -11.15
N GLN A 137 5.83 -0.07 -12.27
CA GLN A 137 4.46 -0.20 -12.81
C GLN A 137 3.56 -0.95 -11.81
N SER A 138 4.10 -1.98 -11.13
CA SER A 138 3.39 -2.66 -10.05
C SER A 138 3.14 -1.72 -8.86
N VAL A 139 4.12 -0.91 -8.44
CA VAL A 139 3.94 0.10 -7.38
C VAL A 139 2.81 1.08 -7.72
N VAL A 140 2.76 1.56 -8.96
CA VAL A 140 1.68 2.44 -9.43
C VAL A 140 0.33 1.72 -9.37
N GLY A 141 0.26 0.48 -9.88
CA GLY A 141 -0.95 -0.34 -9.83
C GLY A 141 -1.48 -0.55 -8.40
N TYR A 142 -0.58 -0.87 -7.46
CA TYR A 142 -0.94 -1.00 -6.04
C TYR A 142 -1.43 0.31 -5.44
N ALA A 143 -0.85 1.46 -5.80
CA ALA A 143 -1.36 2.75 -5.33
C ALA A 143 -2.82 2.98 -5.75
N TYR A 144 -3.18 2.66 -7.00
CA TYR A 144 -4.57 2.72 -7.47
C TYR A 144 -5.49 1.76 -6.70
N VAL A 145 -5.05 0.51 -6.46
CA VAL A 145 -5.79 -0.45 -5.63
C VAL A 145 -6.05 0.11 -4.24
N MET A 146 -5.01 0.64 -3.58
CA MET A 146 -5.15 1.19 -2.23
C MET A 146 -6.12 2.37 -2.17
N PHE A 147 -6.08 3.28 -3.15
CA PHE A 147 -7.07 4.37 -3.23
C PHE A 147 -8.48 3.83 -3.41
N ALA A 148 -8.67 2.89 -4.34
CA ALA A 148 -9.98 2.31 -4.64
C ALA A 148 -10.57 1.53 -3.45
N GLU A 149 -9.73 0.91 -2.64
CA GLU A 149 -10.15 0.12 -1.48
C GLU A 149 -10.35 0.96 -0.23
N THR A 150 -9.57 2.02 0.01
CA THR A 150 -9.55 2.70 1.33
C THR A 150 -10.12 4.12 1.31
N PHE A 151 -10.16 4.79 0.15
CA PHE A 151 -10.73 6.12 0.00
C PHE A 151 -12.09 6.09 -0.70
N CYS A 152 -12.84 7.19 -0.60
CA CYS A 152 -14.08 7.36 -1.38
C CYS A 152 -13.75 7.57 -2.86
N ALA A 153 -14.76 7.37 -3.73
CA ALA A 153 -14.66 7.74 -5.14
C ALA A 153 -14.36 9.24 -5.31
N GLY A 154 -13.78 9.61 -6.45
CA GLY A 154 -13.44 11.00 -6.80
C GLY A 154 -11.99 11.39 -6.52
N VAL A 155 -11.06 10.43 -6.50
CA VAL A 155 -9.63 10.70 -6.32
C VAL A 155 -9.03 11.23 -7.62
N PRO A 156 -8.44 12.44 -7.66
CA PRO A 156 -7.69 12.91 -8.82
C PRO A 156 -6.25 12.36 -8.81
N PHE A 157 -5.74 12.06 -10.00
CA PHE A 157 -4.38 11.54 -10.21
C PHE A 157 -3.60 12.47 -11.14
N SER A 158 -3.10 13.58 -10.60
CA SER A 158 -2.25 14.51 -11.36
C SER A 158 -0.84 13.95 -11.55
N LYS A 159 -0.18 14.32 -12.65
CA LYS A 159 1.21 13.93 -12.94
C LYS A 159 2.06 15.16 -13.10
N ALA A 160 3.20 15.20 -12.41
CA ALA A 160 4.27 16.14 -12.71
C ALA A 160 5.21 15.46 -13.70
N PRO A 161 5.35 15.94 -14.95
CA PRO A 161 6.24 15.34 -15.93
C PRO A 161 7.69 15.33 -15.45
N SER A 162 8.39 14.22 -15.69
CA SER A 162 9.77 14.02 -15.25
C SER A 162 10.81 14.87 -16.02
N ASP A 163 10.41 15.53 -17.11
CA ASP A 163 11.22 16.52 -17.84
C ASP A 163 11.01 17.96 -17.35
N GLY A 164 10.23 18.18 -16.29
CA GLY A 164 9.92 19.52 -15.79
C GLY A 164 8.89 20.27 -16.64
N GLY A 165 8.11 19.56 -17.46
CA GLY A 165 6.94 20.12 -18.15
C GLY A 165 5.83 20.58 -17.20
N GLU A 166 4.77 21.16 -17.78
CA GLU A 166 3.60 21.64 -17.05
C GLU A 166 2.88 20.52 -16.29
N LEU A 167 2.31 20.85 -15.14
CA LEU A 167 1.57 19.88 -14.32
C LEU A 167 0.33 19.37 -15.08
N GLU A 168 0.24 18.06 -15.25
CA GLU A 168 -0.92 17.39 -15.83
C GLU A 168 -1.97 17.17 -14.73
N TYR A 169 -3.04 17.97 -14.76
CA TYR A 169 -4.11 17.84 -13.77
C TYR A 169 -4.98 16.62 -14.06
N GLY A 170 -5.04 15.70 -13.10
CA GLY A 170 -5.92 14.54 -13.18
C GLY A 170 -7.37 14.89 -12.91
N VAL A 171 -8.29 14.20 -13.57
CA VAL A 171 -9.72 14.28 -13.27
C VAL A 171 -10.08 13.32 -12.12
N PRO A 172 -11.10 13.64 -11.29
CA PRO A 172 -11.60 12.72 -10.27
C PRO A 172 -12.05 11.39 -10.88
N LEU A 173 -11.51 10.27 -10.40
CA LEU A 173 -11.88 8.94 -10.88
C LEU A 173 -12.90 8.25 -9.97
N THR A 174 -13.82 7.50 -10.57
CA THR A 174 -14.69 6.58 -9.82
C THR A 174 -13.89 5.40 -9.27
N THR A 175 -14.46 4.67 -8.31
CA THR A 175 -13.82 3.47 -7.77
C THR A 175 -13.57 2.40 -8.84
N GLU A 176 -14.52 2.20 -9.75
CA GLU A 176 -14.37 1.29 -10.89
C GLU A 176 -13.23 1.74 -11.81
N GLN A 177 -13.18 3.02 -12.16
CA GLN A 177 -12.10 3.58 -12.99
C GLN A 177 -10.73 3.40 -12.35
N MET A 178 -10.61 3.57 -11.02
CA MET A 178 -9.35 3.34 -10.31
C MET A 178 -8.91 1.87 -10.39
N PHE A 179 -9.82 0.90 -10.20
CA PHE A 179 -9.47 -0.51 -10.37
C PHE A 179 -9.11 -0.86 -11.82
N THR A 180 -9.83 -0.31 -12.80
CA THR A 180 -9.50 -0.50 -14.22
C THR A 180 -8.11 0.05 -14.54
N LYS A 181 -7.75 1.24 -14.01
CA LYS A 181 -6.40 1.78 -14.13
C LYS A 181 -5.34 0.91 -13.46
N ALA A 182 -5.65 0.33 -12.30
CA ALA A 182 -4.75 -0.62 -11.67
C ALA A 182 -4.48 -1.83 -12.58
N VAL A 183 -5.52 -2.43 -13.17
CA VAL A 183 -5.39 -3.55 -14.11
C VAL A 183 -4.50 -3.18 -15.31
N GLU A 184 -4.71 -2.01 -15.92
CA GLU A 184 -3.87 -1.51 -17.03
C GLU A 184 -2.39 -1.41 -16.64
N TRP A 185 -2.09 -0.93 -15.43
CA TRP A 185 -0.72 -0.84 -14.93
C TRP A 185 -0.09 -2.20 -14.66
N PHE A 186 -0.85 -3.15 -14.11
CA PHE A 186 -0.35 -4.50 -13.89
C PHE A 186 -0.16 -5.27 -15.20
N ASP A 187 -0.96 -5.00 -16.24
CA ASP A 187 -0.73 -5.57 -17.57
C ASP A 187 0.60 -5.12 -18.18
N LYS A 188 0.94 -3.84 -18.03
CA LYS A 188 2.27 -3.32 -18.38
C LYS A 188 3.36 -4.01 -17.55
N ALA A 189 3.14 -4.14 -16.24
CA ALA A 189 4.12 -4.76 -15.34
C ALA A 189 4.41 -6.21 -15.71
N ILE A 190 3.38 -7.01 -16.04
CA ILE A 190 3.53 -8.39 -16.51
C ILE A 190 4.32 -8.44 -17.82
N ALA A 191 4.05 -7.51 -18.75
CA ALA A 191 4.77 -7.44 -20.01
C ALA A 191 6.26 -7.07 -19.82
N SER A 192 6.54 -6.05 -18.99
CA SER A 192 7.91 -5.61 -18.67
C SER A 192 8.69 -6.64 -17.84
N ALA A 193 8.03 -7.48 -17.05
CA ALA A 193 8.68 -8.52 -16.24
C ALA A 193 9.42 -9.55 -17.12
N GLY A 194 8.95 -9.80 -18.34
CA GLY A 194 9.51 -10.82 -19.23
C GLY A 194 9.58 -12.20 -18.55
N SER A 195 10.80 -12.73 -18.41
CA SER A 195 11.05 -14.01 -17.73
C SER A 195 11.21 -13.91 -16.21
N ASP A 196 11.19 -12.72 -15.61
CA ASP A 196 11.29 -12.55 -14.17
C ASP A 196 9.98 -12.97 -13.49
N ALA A 197 9.94 -14.21 -13.01
CA ALA A 197 8.77 -14.78 -12.36
C ALA A 197 8.38 -14.03 -11.08
N ARG A 198 9.33 -13.43 -10.36
CA ARG A 198 9.03 -12.70 -9.12
C ARG A 198 8.25 -11.44 -9.43
N LEU A 199 8.70 -10.66 -10.41
CA LEU A 199 8.03 -9.42 -10.82
C LEU A 199 6.69 -9.71 -11.53
N ALA A 200 6.65 -10.75 -12.37
CA ALA A 200 5.40 -11.18 -12.99
C ALA A 200 4.36 -11.61 -11.94
N ASN A 201 4.77 -12.32 -10.88
CA ASN A 201 3.86 -12.75 -9.82
C ASN A 201 3.41 -11.59 -8.93
N LEU A 202 4.28 -10.61 -8.66
CA LEU A 202 3.89 -9.36 -7.99
C LEU A 202 2.74 -8.69 -8.75
N ALA A 203 2.89 -8.53 -10.06
CA ALA A 203 1.88 -7.90 -10.90
C ALA A 203 0.61 -8.74 -11.04
N ARG A 204 0.70 -10.08 -11.13
CA ARG A 204 -0.46 -10.99 -11.19
C ARG A 204 -1.33 -10.90 -9.94
N VAL A 205 -0.73 -10.92 -8.76
CA VAL A 205 -1.47 -10.80 -7.50
C VAL A 205 -2.19 -9.45 -7.42
N GLY A 206 -1.47 -8.35 -7.70
CA GLY A 206 -2.07 -7.02 -7.74
C GLY A 206 -3.20 -6.87 -8.77
N LYS A 207 -3.00 -7.40 -9.97
CA LYS A 207 -4.03 -7.43 -11.03
C LYS A 207 -5.28 -8.17 -10.57
N ALA A 208 -5.11 -9.35 -10.00
CA ALA A 208 -6.24 -10.14 -9.53
C ALA A 208 -6.97 -9.49 -8.36
N ARG A 209 -6.26 -8.84 -7.42
CA ARG A 209 -6.87 -8.02 -6.37
C ARG A 209 -7.70 -6.86 -6.95
N ALA A 210 -7.20 -6.17 -7.98
CA ALA A 210 -7.97 -5.14 -8.66
C ALA A 210 -9.22 -5.71 -9.35
N MET A 211 -9.10 -6.88 -9.98
CA MET A 211 -10.21 -7.59 -10.62
C MET A 211 -11.26 -8.07 -9.62
N LEU A 212 -10.89 -8.51 -8.42
CA LEU A 212 -11.84 -8.74 -7.33
C LEU A 212 -12.61 -7.46 -7.00
N GLY A 213 -11.92 -6.31 -6.97
CA GLY A 213 -12.55 -5.00 -6.82
C GLY A 213 -13.61 -4.70 -7.88
N LEU A 214 -13.43 -5.18 -9.11
CA LEU A 214 -14.37 -5.05 -10.23
C LEU A 214 -15.45 -6.14 -10.26
N GLY A 215 -15.47 -7.08 -9.31
CA GLY A 215 -16.38 -8.23 -9.33
C GLY A 215 -16.01 -9.30 -10.38
N GLN A 216 -14.82 -9.24 -10.96
CA GLN A 216 -14.34 -10.17 -11.99
C GLN A 216 -13.70 -11.42 -11.36
N ILE A 217 -14.45 -12.13 -10.51
CA ILE A 217 -13.90 -13.12 -9.57
C ILE A 217 -13.23 -14.32 -10.28
N ALA A 218 -13.91 -14.96 -11.24
CA ALA A 218 -13.34 -16.09 -11.98
C ALA A 218 -12.09 -15.71 -12.80
N ALA A 219 -12.09 -14.50 -13.36
CA ALA A 219 -10.97 -13.99 -14.13
C ALA A 219 -9.78 -13.64 -13.22
N ALA A 220 -10.04 -13.13 -12.01
CA ALA A 220 -9.02 -12.90 -10.99
C ALA A 220 -8.32 -14.21 -10.60
N ALA A 221 -9.08 -15.28 -10.32
CA ALA A 221 -8.51 -16.60 -10.02
C ALA A 221 -7.64 -17.15 -11.15
N SER A 222 -8.07 -16.97 -12.41
CA SER A 222 -7.29 -17.40 -13.57
C SER A 222 -5.92 -16.71 -13.65
N VAL A 223 -5.85 -15.41 -13.32
CA VAL A 223 -4.60 -14.62 -13.35
C VAL A 223 -3.57 -15.14 -12.35
N VAL A 224 -3.99 -15.62 -11.18
CA VAL A 224 -3.09 -16.05 -10.09
C VAL A 224 -2.79 -17.55 -10.07
N SER A 225 -3.41 -18.34 -10.93
CA SER A 225 -3.22 -19.80 -11.02
C SER A 225 -1.75 -20.26 -11.13
N SER A 226 -0.89 -19.43 -11.71
CA SER A 226 0.55 -19.69 -11.87
C SER A 226 1.44 -19.18 -10.72
N VAL A 227 0.86 -18.46 -9.76
CA VAL A 227 1.60 -17.91 -8.60
C VAL A 227 1.83 -19.05 -7.58
N PRO A 228 3.08 -19.37 -7.23
CA PRO A 228 3.38 -20.36 -6.19
C PRO A 228 2.82 -19.95 -4.83
N THR A 229 2.39 -20.92 -4.02
CA THR A 229 1.80 -20.64 -2.69
C THR A 229 2.81 -19.99 -1.73
N ASP A 230 4.11 -20.28 -1.87
CA ASP A 230 5.22 -19.72 -1.07
C ASP A 230 5.75 -18.38 -1.59
N PHE A 231 5.19 -17.85 -2.69
CA PHE A 231 5.57 -16.55 -3.22
C PHE A 231 5.31 -15.44 -2.20
N VAL A 232 6.29 -14.55 -2.00
CA VAL A 232 6.12 -13.32 -1.22
C VAL A 232 6.91 -12.19 -1.86
N TYR A 233 6.27 -11.03 -2.02
CA TYR A 233 6.95 -9.77 -2.28
C TYR A 233 6.77 -8.85 -1.07
N ASN A 234 7.88 -8.46 -0.46
CA ASN A 234 7.91 -7.63 0.74
C ASN A 234 8.22 -6.17 0.42
N ILE A 235 7.60 -5.29 1.19
CA ILE A 235 8.10 -3.96 1.50
C ILE A 235 9.20 -4.14 2.55
N GLU A 236 10.41 -3.75 2.19
CA GLU A 236 11.59 -3.88 3.04
C GLU A 236 11.73 -2.67 3.97
N HIS A 237 12.20 -2.93 5.18
CA HIS A 237 12.41 -1.93 6.24
C HIS A 237 13.83 -2.04 6.82
N SER A 238 14.34 -0.96 7.38
CA SER A 238 15.67 -0.96 8.01
C SER A 238 15.76 0.04 9.16
N THR A 239 16.80 -0.11 9.98
CA THR A 239 17.13 0.82 11.07
C THR A 239 18.17 1.87 10.66
N ASN A 240 18.48 2.00 9.37
CA ASN A 240 19.48 2.97 8.88
C ASN A 240 19.02 4.41 9.08
N SER A 241 17.71 4.65 9.06
CA SER A 241 17.11 5.93 9.40
C SER A 241 15.70 5.73 9.92
N ARG A 242 15.20 6.69 10.73
CA ARG A 242 13.83 6.68 11.23
C ARG A 242 12.76 6.63 10.14
N ARG A 243 13.07 7.12 8.93
CA ARG A 243 12.17 7.08 7.78
C ARG A 243 12.00 5.65 7.23
N GLN A 244 13.01 4.81 7.37
CA GLN A 244 13.02 3.43 6.85
C GLN A 244 12.48 2.40 7.84
N GLU A 245 12.36 2.77 9.11
CA GLU A 245 11.79 1.90 10.14
C GLU A 245 10.32 1.56 9.84
N ASN A 246 9.94 0.31 10.11
CA ASN A 246 8.59 -0.20 9.98
C ASN A 246 7.64 0.56 10.91
N GLY A 247 6.82 1.44 10.34
CA GLY A 247 5.84 2.23 11.09
C GLY A 247 4.80 1.40 11.84
N ILE A 248 4.45 0.20 11.39
CA ILE A 248 3.49 -0.69 12.06
C ILE A 248 4.05 -1.09 13.42
N TYR A 249 5.29 -1.60 13.47
CA TYR A 249 5.97 -1.94 14.72
C TYR A 249 6.11 -0.72 15.64
N ILE A 250 6.47 0.43 15.08
CA ILE A 250 6.61 1.66 15.87
C ILE A 250 5.30 2.07 16.50
N MET A 251 4.20 2.03 15.76
CA MET A 251 2.90 2.49 16.25
C MET A 251 2.24 1.51 17.21
N THR A 252 2.31 0.22 16.90
CA THR A 252 1.70 -0.84 17.69
C THR A 252 2.55 -1.16 18.92
N THR A 253 3.84 -1.46 18.77
CA THR A 253 4.70 -1.96 19.85
C THR A 253 5.44 -0.87 20.62
N VAL A 254 6.14 0.04 19.91
CA VAL A 254 7.00 1.04 20.58
C VAL A 254 6.17 2.18 21.18
N ARG A 255 5.17 2.66 20.46
CA ARG A 255 4.33 3.80 20.87
C ARG A 255 3.03 3.39 21.54
N ARG A 256 2.60 2.12 21.40
CA ARG A 256 1.35 1.59 21.97
C ARG A 256 0.12 2.42 21.65
N GLN A 257 0.04 2.90 20.41
CA GLN A 257 -1.07 3.75 19.96
C GLN A 257 -2.20 2.96 19.30
N PHE A 258 -1.92 1.71 18.94
CA PHE A 258 -2.82 0.80 18.24
C PHE A 258 -2.72 -0.53 18.98
N SER A 259 -3.84 -0.97 19.54
CA SER A 259 -3.98 -2.24 20.25
C SER A 259 -4.74 -3.20 19.36
N ILE A 260 -4.43 -4.50 19.39
CA ILE A 260 -5.22 -5.47 18.61
C ILE A 260 -6.67 -5.47 19.12
N ALA A 261 -7.62 -5.29 18.20
CA ALA A 261 -9.03 -5.35 18.53
C ALA A 261 -9.55 -6.79 18.66
N ASP A 262 -10.70 -6.97 19.29
CA ASP A 262 -11.34 -8.29 19.40
C ASP A 262 -12.86 -8.15 19.39
N GLY A 263 -13.50 -8.55 18.29
CA GLY A 263 -14.96 -8.42 18.15
C GLY A 263 -15.44 -6.97 18.00
N LYS A 264 -14.59 -6.09 17.44
CA LYS A 264 -14.90 -4.66 17.29
C LYS A 264 -16.20 -4.44 16.51
N GLY A 265 -17.02 -3.50 16.96
CA GLY A 265 -18.33 -3.24 16.35
C GLY A 265 -19.40 -4.31 16.65
N GLY A 266 -19.08 -5.33 17.45
CA GLY A 266 -19.99 -6.42 17.81
C GLY A 266 -20.01 -7.59 16.82
N ASN A 267 -19.61 -7.35 15.57
CA ASN A 267 -19.55 -8.34 14.49
C ASN A 267 -18.13 -8.54 13.92
N GLY A 268 -17.15 -7.76 14.36
CA GLY A 268 -15.76 -7.88 13.91
C GLY A 268 -15.09 -9.20 14.28
N ILE A 269 -13.96 -9.47 13.65
CA ILE A 269 -13.18 -10.67 13.90
C ILE A 269 -12.63 -10.68 15.32
N LYS A 270 -12.63 -11.87 15.93
CA LYS A 270 -12.07 -12.13 17.25
C LYS A 270 -10.58 -12.42 17.17
N TYR A 271 -9.78 -11.44 16.72
CA TYR A 271 -8.34 -11.63 16.50
C TYR A 271 -7.57 -12.08 17.74
N ARG A 272 -8.06 -11.77 18.95
CA ARG A 272 -7.42 -12.16 20.20
C ARG A 272 -8.02 -13.42 20.80
N SER A 273 -9.34 -13.43 21.01
CA SER A 273 -10.01 -14.53 21.71
C SER A 273 -10.12 -15.81 20.87
N ALA A 274 -9.92 -15.75 19.55
CA ALA A 274 -9.82 -16.95 18.71
C ALA A 274 -8.51 -17.75 18.95
N MET A 275 -7.48 -17.15 19.54
CA MET A 275 -6.16 -17.77 19.74
C MET A 275 -5.56 -18.37 18.45
N ASP A 276 -5.80 -17.69 17.33
CA ASP A 276 -5.34 -18.14 16.03
C ASP A 276 -3.82 -17.88 15.87
N PRO A 277 -3.00 -18.89 15.51
CA PRO A 277 -1.54 -18.74 15.42
C PRO A 277 -1.08 -17.75 14.35
N ARG A 278 -1.95 -17.38 13.40
CA ARG A 278 -1.65 -16.38 12.35
C ARG A 278 -1.62 -14.95 12.88
N VAL A 279 -2.23 -14.70 14.04
CA VAL A 279 -2.28 -13.39 14.69
C VAL A 279 -1.71 -13.53 16.10
N PRO A 280 -0.39 -13.74 16.24
CA PRO A 280 0.23 -13.87 17.56
C PRO A 280 0.21 -12.52 18.27
N TRP A 281 -0.10 -12.54 19.58
CA TRP A 281 -0.24 -11.35 20.39
C TRP A 281 0.17 -11.59 21.84
N ASP A 282 0.50 -10.52 22.56
CA ASP A 282 0.64 -10.50 24.01
C ASP A 282 -0.06 -9.26 24.62
N GLY A 283 -0.12 -9.17 25.94
CA GLY A 283 -0.66 -8.02 26.65
C GLY A 283 -1.86 -8.34 27.54
N GLY A 284 -2.77 -7.37 27.70
CA GLY A 284 -3.92 -7.47 28.60
C GLY A 284 -3.64 -7.09 30.06
N THR A 285 -2.42 -6.66 30.37
CA THR A 285 -1.98 -6.25 31.73
C THR A 285 -1.45 -4.82 31.79
N ALA A 286 -1.33 -4.15 30.63
CA ALA A 286 -0.84 -2.80 30.50
C ALA A 286 -1.85 -1.93 29.75
N PHE A 287 -1.69 -0.62 29.87
CA PHE A 287 -2.44 0.35 29.08
C PHE A 287 -1.64 0.80 27.85
N GLY A 288 -2.37 1.34 26.88
CA GLY A 288 -1.79 2.00 25.70
C GLY A 288 -1.16 3.33 26.07
N GLN A 289 -0.79 4.10 25.04
CA GLN A 289 -0.23 5.44 25.23
C GLN A 289 -1.18 6.40 25.96
N ASP A 290 -2.48 6.14 25.91
CA ASP A 290 -3.51 6.95 26.55
C ASP A 290 -3.69 6.69 28.06
N ASP A 291 -2.96 5.71 28.63
CA ASP A 291 -3.08 5.26 30.02
C ASP A 291 -4.51 4.82 30.43
N ILE A 292 -5.38 4.49 29.48
CA ILE A 292 -6.78 4.12 29.71
C ILE A 292 -7.16 2.83 28.99
N THR A 293 -6.80 2.71 27.71
CA THR A 293 -7.21 1.58 26.87
C THR A 293 -6.33 0.38 27.18
N THR A 294 -6.93 -0.77 27.51
CA THR A 294 -6.17 -2.01 27.73
C THR A 294 -5.45 -2.39 26.46
N TYR A 295 -4.15 -2.62 26.57
CA TYR A 295 -3.26 -2.77 25.43
C TYR A 295 -2.89 -4.23 25.17
N TYR A 296 -3.00 -4.60 23.91
CA TYR A 296 -2.60 -5.88 23.35
C TYR A 296 -1.68 -5.62 22.16
N ASN A 297 -0.44 -6.12 22.25
CA ASN A 297 0.56 -5.93 21.23
C ASN A 297 0.46 -7.04 20.17
N GLN A 298 0.67 -6.65 18.91
CA GLN A 298 0.90 -7.61 17.83
C GLN A 298 2.33 -8.14 17.88
N LEU A 299 2.50 -9.44 17.60
CA LEU A 299 3.80 -10.11 17.53
C LEU A 299 4.16 -10.54 16.09
N LYS A 300 3.38 -10.11 15.10
CA LYS A 300 3.62 -10.38 13.67
C LYS A 300 4.85 -9.61 13.15
N TYR A 301 4.96 -8.34 13.53
CA TYR A 301 6.10 -7.47 13.25
C TYR A 301 6.88 -7.26 14.53
N THR A 302 8.01 -7.95 14.68
CA THR A 302 8.76 -8.03 15.95
C THR A 302 9.91 -7.01 16.06
N SER A 303 10.15 -6.20 15.03
CA SER A 303 11.23 -5.20 15.03
C SER A 303 10.95 -4.04 14.07
N SER A 304 11.70 -2.94 14.23
CA SER A 304 11.67 -1.77 13.32
C SER A 304 12.16 -2.08 11.90
N SER A 305 12.75 -3.25 11.63
CA SER A 305 13.17 -3.67 10.29
C SER A 305 12.37 -4.88 9.78
N ALA A 306 11.30 -5.29 10.48
CA ALA A 306 10.48 -6.41 10.04
C ALA A 306 9.85 -6.08 8.67
N PRO A 307 9.97 -6.97 7.67
CA PRO A 307 9.38 -6.76 6.36
C PRO A 307 7.86 -6.89 6.41
N VAL A 308 7.18 -6.26 5.45
CA VAL A 308 5.71 -6.30 5.32
C VAL A 308 5.33 -6.85 3.95
N ALA A 309 4.61 -7.96 3.91
CA ALA A 309 4.15 -8.53 2.64
C ALA A 309 3.17 -7.59 1.94
N LEU A 310 3.47 -7.21 0.70
CA LEU A 310 2.59 -6.45 -0.19
C LEU A 310 1.74 -7.39 -1.06
N ALA A 311 2.33 -8.50 -1.48
CA ALA A 311 1.72 -9.51 -2.34
C ALA A 311 2.20 -10.89 -1.90
N SER A 312 1.32 -11.90 -1.92
CA SER A 312 1.70 -13.26 -1.52
C SER A 312 0.97 -14.35 -2.28
N GLY A 313 1.55 -15.55 -2.29
CA GLY A 313 0.92 -16.77 -2.78
C GLY A 313 -0.27 -17.19 -1.93
N ILE A 314 -0.27 -16.87 -0.63
CA ILE A 314 -1.44 -17.06 0.24
C ILE A 314 -2.61 -16.21 -0.27
N GLU A 315 -2.38 -14.94 -0.62
CA GLU A 315 -3.40 -14.08 -1.23
C GLU A 315 -3.90 -14.66 -2.57
N ALA A 316 -3.00 -15.19 -3.41
CA ALA A 316 -3.37 -15.88 -4.65
C ALA A 316 -4.31 -17.07 -4.41
N ARG A 317 -4.00 -17.94 -3.45
CA ARG A 317 -4.86 -19.07 -3.07
C ARG A 317 -6.21 -18.58 -2.53
N LEU A 318 -6.22 -17.51 -1.75
CA LEU A 318 -7.47 -16.92 -1.26
C LEU A 318 -8.31 -16.34 -2.41
N ILE A 319 -7.71 -15.75 -3.44
CA ILE A 319 -8.44 -15.29 -4.64
C ILE A 319 -9.09 -16.49 -5.39
N GLU A 320 -8.38 -17.60 -5.51
CA GLU A 320 -8.94 -18.83 -6.11
C GLU A 320 -10.08 -19.41 -5.27
N ALA A 321 -9.94 -19.41 -3.93
CA ALA A 321 -11.00 -19.82 -3.03
C ALA A 321 -12.24 -18.92 -3.16
N GLU A 322 -12.07 -17.60 -3.31
CA GLU A 322 -13.18 -16.67 -3.53
C GLU A 322 -13.98 -17.03 -4.81
N ALA A 323 -13.29 -17.41 -5.89
CA ALA A 323 -13.94 -17.88 -7.12
C ALA A 323 -14.67 -19.23 -6.92
N ALA A 324 -14.08 -20.15 -6.15
CA ALA A 324 -14.72 -21.42 -5.84
C ALA A 324 -15.97 -21.25 -4.95
N VAL A 325 -15.96 -20.28 -4.02
CA VAL A 325 -17.15 -19.89 -3.25
C VAL A 325 -18.27 -19.44 -4.18
N GLU A 326 -17.98 -18.55 -5.13
CA GLU A 326 -18.99 -18.07 -6.10
C GLU A 326 -19.56 -19.18 -6.99
N ALA A 327 -18.74 -20.19 -7.30
CA ALA A 327 -19.17 -21.35 -8.06
C ALA A 327 -19.98 -22.37 -7.23
N GLY A 328 -20.09 -22.18 -5.91
CA GLY A 328 -20.69 -23.17 -5.01
C GLY A 328 -19.88 -24.46 -4.87
N ASP A 329 -18.58 -24.42 -5.19
CA ASP A 329 -17.69 -25.58 -5.15
C ASP A 329 -17.06 -25.76 -3.77
N ALA A 330 -17.86 -26.28 -2.83
CA ALA A 330 -17.44 -26.51 -1.45
C ALA A 330 -16.20 -27.42 -1.33
N ALA A 331 -16.00 -28.35 -2.27
CA ALA A 331 -14.85 -29.26 -2.26
C ALA A 331 -13.55 -28.49 -2.54
N THR A 332 -13.55 -27.64 -3.57
CA THR A 332 -12.39 -26.79 -3.89
C THR A 332 -12.13 -25.76 -2.80
N VAL A 333 -13.16 -25.12 -2.25
CA VAL A 333 -13.01 -24.18 -1.12
C VAL A 333 -12.37 -24.87 0.08
N ALA A 334 -12.87 -26.06 0.45
CA ALA A 334 -12.32 -26.83 1.56
C ALA A 334 -10.88 -27.27 1.30
N SER A 335 -10.55 -27.72 0.09
CA SER A 335 -9.18 -28.11 -0.27
C SER A 335 -8.21 -26.95 -0.07
N ILE A 336 -8.49 -25.79 -0.67
CA ILE A 336 -7.59 -24.64 -0.61
C ILE A 336 -7.38 -24.17 0.84
N HIS A 337 -8.47 -23.99 1.60
CA HIS A 337 -8.35 -23.51 2.97
C HIS A 337 -7.71 -24.54 3.89
N ASN A 338 -8.00 -25.83 3.74
CA ASN A 338 -7.40 -26.86 4.59
C ASN A 338 -5.91 -27.06 4.29
N ASP A 339 -5.49 -26.92 3.03
CA ASP A 339 -4.07 -26.92 2.65
C ASP A 339 -3.34 -25.73 3.30
N LEU A 340 -3.91 -24.52 3.24
CA LEU A 340 -3.35 -23.34 3.91
C LEU A 340 -3.32 -23.53 5.44
N ARG A 341 -4.42 -23.96 6.05
CA ARG A 341 -4.54 -24.16 7.50
C ARG A 341 -3.53 -25.19 8.03
N ALA A 342 -3.27 -26.24 7.28
CA ALA A 342 -2.26 -27.25 7.63
C ALA A 342 -0.85 -26.64 7.76
N THR A 343 -0.51 -25.59 7.00
CA THR A 343 0.82 -24.93 7.08
C THR A 343 1.10 -24.28 8.43
N VAL A 344 0.05 -23.96 9.20
CA VAL A 344 0.14 -23.34 10.53
C VAL A 344 -0.42 -24.24 11.64
N GLY A 345 -0.64 -25.53 11.34
CA GLY A 345 -1.11 -26.52 12.31
C GLY A 345 -2.58 -26.36 12.73
N LEU A 346 -3.38 -25.63 11.96
CA LEU A 346 -4.83 -25.51 12.20
C LEU A 346 -5.55 -26.76 11.67
N ALA A 347 -6.56 -27.22 12.42
CA ALA A 347 -7.36 -28.37 12.03
C ALA A 347 -8.14 -28.10 10.73
N ALA A 348 -8.32 -29.14 9.92
CA ALA A 348 -9.17 -29.08 8.75
C ALA A 348 -10.63 -28.79 9.14
N VAL A 349 -11.33 -28.03 8.31
CA VAL A 349 -12.75 -27.72 8.45
C VAL A 349 -13.51 -28.43 7.33
N ASP A 350 -14.61 -29.08 7.70
CA ASP A 350 -15.56 -29.61 6.74
C ASP A 350 -16.55 -28.51 6.34
N LEU A 351 -16.56 -28.17 5.05
CA LEU A 351 -17.50 -27.21 4.46
C LEU A 351 -18.64 -27.92 3.73
N SER A 352 -18.71 -29.26 3.82
CA SER A 352 -19.81 -30.02 3.23
C SER A 352 -21.14 -29.57 3.82
N GLY A 353 -22.10 -29.29 2.92
CA GLY A 353 -23.43 -28.82 3.32
C GLY A 353 -23.54 -27.32 3.63
N MET A 354 -22.46 -26.54 3.59
CA MET A 354 -22.55 -25.08 3.67
C MET A 354 -23.14 -24.50 2.39
N THR A 355 -23.99 -23.49 2.54
CA THR A 355 -24.49 -22.65 1.45
C THR A 355 -23.41 -21.67 0.98
N VAL A 356 -23.59 -21.05 -0.20
CA VAL A 356 -22.65 -20.03 -0.72
C VAL A 356 -22.42 -18.88 0.27
N PRO A 357 -23.45 -18.27 0.91
CA PRO A 357 -23.23 -17.24 1.92
C PRO A 357 -22.44 -17.72 3.15
N GLU A 358 -22.67 -18.95 3.62
CA GLU A 358 -21.92 -19.52 4.74
C GLU A 358 -20.44 -19.75 4.37
N MET A 359 -20.18 -20.28 3.17
CA MET A 359 -18.82 -20.43 2.65
C MET A 359 -18.13 -19.07 2.44
N ARG A 360 -18.87 -18.05 1.96
CA ARG A 360 -18.34 -16.69 1.83
C ARG A 360 -17.94 -16.14 3.18
N LYS A 361 -18.81 -16.23 4.18
CA LYS A 361 -18.49 -15.80 5.54
C LYS A 361 -17.22 -16.49 6.04
N PHE A 362 -17.16 -17.82 5.95
CA PHE A 362 -15.98 -18.60 6.34
C PHE A 362 -14.72 -18.12 5.59
N HIS A 363 -14.83 -17.92 4.28
CA HIS A 363 -13.72 -17.46 3.45
C HIS A 363 -13.21 -16.08 3.87
N PHE A 364 -14.09 -15.11 4.12
CA PHE A 364 -13.70 -13.76 4.54
C PHE A 364 -13.18 -13.71 5.99
N ASP A 365 -13.63 -14.60 6.87
CA ASP A 365 -13.04 -14.78 8.20
C ASP A 365 -11.59 -15.33 8.06
N GLU A 366 -11.38 -16.37 7.24
CA GLU A 366 -10.04 -16.92 6.96
C GLU A 366 -9.11 -15.89 6.32
N ARG A 367 -9.61 -15.11 5.34
CA ARG A 367 -8.86 -14.00 4.74
C ARG A 367 -8.40 -12.98 5.78
N ALA A 368 -9.27 -12.64 6.73
CA ALA A 368 -8.96 -11.67 7.77
C ALA A 368 -7.78 -12.13 8.65
N PHE A 369 -7.71 -13.42 9.00
CA PHE A 369 -6.57 -13.96 9.76
C PHE A 369 -5.28 -14.03 8.91
N TRP A 370 -5.35 -14.54 7.68
CA TRP A 370 -4.18 -14.66 6.80
C TRP A 370 -3.56 -13.30 6.45
N LEU A 371 -4.42 -12.30 6.20
CA LEU A 371 -4.04 -10.98 5.72
C LEU A 371 -4.08 -9.92 6.83
N TYR A 372 -4.07 -10.35 8.10
CA TYR A 372 -4.07 -9.46 9.24
C TYR A 372 -2.94 -8.42 9.17
N SER A 373 -3.27 -7.15 9.31
CA SER A 373 -2.34 -6.02 9.33
C SER A 373 -1.46 -5.93 8.07
N THR A 374 -1.97 -6.30 6.90
CA THR A 374 -1.31 -6.09 5.59
C THR A 374 -2.08 -5.14 4.67
N GLY A 375 -3.12 -4.46 5.18
CA GLY A 375 -3.88 -3.44 4.44
C GLY A 375 -4.95 -4.00 3.51
N HIS A 376 -5.54 -5.15 3.84
CA HIS A 376 -6.60 -5.78 3.03
C HIS A 376 -8.00 -5.65 3.65
N ARG A 377 -8.11 -5.67 4.98
CA ARG A 377 -9.39 -5.84 5.68
C ARG A 377 -10.45 -4.80 5.31
N GLN A 378 -10.08 -3.53 5.22
CA GLN A 378 -11.01 -2.48 4.82
C GLN A 378 -11.52 -2.65 3.37
N GLY A 379 -10.65 -3.06 2.45
CA GLY A 379 -11.01 -3.36 1.07
C GLY A 379 -11.93 -4.58 0.95
N ASP A 380 -11.65 -5.62 1.73
CA ASP A 380 -12.48 -6.82 1.83
C ASP A 380 -13.89 -6.51 2.35
N LEU A 381 -14.01 -5.72 3.43
CA LEU A 381 -15.30 -5.29 3.98
C LEU A 381 -16.10 -4.47 2.95
N ARG A 382 -15.46 -3.56 2.23
CA ARG A 382 -16.14 -2.80 1.17
C ARG A 382 -16.51 -3.66 -0.04
N ARG A 383 -15.74 -4.72 -0.33
CA ARG A 383 -16.05 -5.66 -1.41
C ARG A 383 -17.28 -6.50 -1.07
N LEU A 384 -17.41 -6.96 0.18
CA LEU A 384 -18.62 -7.62 0.69
C LEU A 384 -19.89 -6.80 0.41
N VAL A 385 -19.85 -5.49 0.68
CA VAL A 385 -20.98 -4.59 0.37
C VAL A 385 -21.15 -4.40 -1.14
N ARG A 386 -20.10 -4.00 -1.85
CA ARG A 386 -20.21 -3.52 -3.25
C ARG A 386 -20.48 -4.65 -4.25
N VAL A 387 -19.84 -5.81 -4.07
CA VAL A 387 -19.88 -6.92 -5.03
C VAL A 387 -20.94 -7.93 -4.63
N TYR A 388 -21.11 -8.18 -3.34
CA TYR A 388 -22.00 -9.25 -2.84
C TYR A 388 -23.29 -8.72 -2.19
N GLY A 389 -23.40 -7.42 -1.94
CA GLY A 389 -24.59 -6.82 -1.34
C GLY A 389 -24.82 -7.23 0.11
N GLU A 390 -23.76 -7.62 0.83
CA GLU A 390 -23.84 -8.05 2.22
C GLU A 390 -23.68 -6.87 3.19
N ASP A 391 -24.43 -6.92 4.30
CA ASP A 391 -24.26 -6.00 5.43
C ASP A 391 -23.04 -6.43 6.27
N VAL A 392 -22.12 -5.50 6.53
CA VAL A 392 -20.83 -5.76 7.21
C VAL A 392 -20.56 -4.88 8.41
#